data_AF-A0A955BPC9-F1
#
_entry.id   AF-A0A955BPC9-F1
#
_cell.length_a   1.000
_cell.length_b   1.000
_cell.length_c   1.000
_cell.angle_alpha   90.00
_cell.angle_beta   90.00
_cell.angle_gamma   90.00
#
_symmetry.space_group_name_H-M   'P 1'
#
loop_
_entity.id
_entity.type
_entity.pdbx_description
1 polymer ?
#
loop_
_entity_poly.entity_id
_entity_poly.type
_entity_poly.pdbx_seq_one_letter_code
_entity_poly.pdbx_strand_id
1 'polypeptide(L)'
;MARSCAAALFGLLVTVSQDGERALAVSGTVFDWPTLSNRAGNLPAYSRQSGLHVSVDSTWVGDRGYRPVRITFSAPKPVTGDVQITVRFRAGHWRSQTRSILVEQDAELLQGTSSATVTLLVPQYVDWQGCGWEVWVDGKKDEELMLSGIGFGQSNVGGHQYSALALPTWAIGAQPDQSLQRFSGDKIEALAAVDAQLPASWLGYSNLDLVVAFPEDLEQLEKNSPERFEQLLRWVRTGGNLWVFNVGREYGQLAQVNDRLGLTNEDGEDQNTPQDKLFGWRALPLRGQHNRGPDALVILDGRKKLESIPAPAVESESLDSVEYVQDSHDW
;
A
#
# COMPACT_ATOMS: atom_id res chain seq x y z
N MET A 1 -3.22 55.51 19.52
CA MET A 1 -2.04 54.64 19.74
C MET A 1 -2.50 53.38 20.45
N ALA A 2 -2.88 52.34 19.71
CA ALA A 2 -3.16 51.02 20.28
C ALA A 2 -2.31 50.00 19.52
N ARG A 3 -1.31 49.43 20.20
CA ARG A 3 -0.42 48.41 19.65
C ARG A 3 -1.13 47.06 19.79
N SER A 4 -1.43 46.43 18.66
CA SER A 4 -1.93 45.05 18.60
C SER A 4 -0.73 44.10 18.65
N CYS A 5 -0.68 43.25 19.67
CA CYS A 5 0.31 42.18 19.79
C CYS A 5 -0.04 41.04 18.82
N ALA A 6 0.77 40.86 17.78
CA ALA A 6 0.73 39.66 16.96
C ALA A 6 1.47 38.54 17.70
N ALA A 7 0.74 37.51 18.12
CA ALA A 7 1.30 36.26 18.63
C ALA A 7 1.77 35.41 17.44
N ALA A 8 3.08 35.21 17.31
CA ALA A 8 3.64 34.28 16.34
C ALA A 8 3.53 32.86 16.89
N LEU A 9 2.63 32.05 16.32
CA LEU A 9 2.61 30.60 16.52
C LEU A 9 3.75 30.00 15.68
N PHE A 10 4.82 29.54 16.33
CA PHE A 10 5.81 28.67 15.71
C PHE A 10 5.30 27.24 15.77
N GLY A 11 4.67 26.78 14.68
CA GLY A 11 4.36 25.37 14.49
C GLY A 11 5.62 24.62 14.06
N LEU A 12 6.09 23.70 14.91
CA LEU A 12 7.12 22.74 14.56
C LEU A 12 6.51 21.70 13.60
N LEU A 13 6.75 21.86 12.30
CA LEU A 13 6.35 20.88 11.29
C LEU A 13 7.41 19.77 11.26
N VAL A 14 7.15 18.66 11.96
CA VAL A 14 7.98 17.46 11.86
C VAL A 14 7.61 16.73 10.58
N THR A 15 8.36 16.96 9.50
CA THR A 15 8.31 16.11 8.30
C THR A 15 9.08 14.83 8.60
N VAL A 16 8.37 13.78 9.03
CA VAL A 16 8.91 12.42 9.00
C VAL A 16 8.95 12.00 7.54
N SER A 17 10.12 12.08 6.90
CA SER A 17 10.35 11.39 5.63
C SER A 17 10.37 9.91 5.94
N GLN A 18 9.22 9.25 5.81
CA GLN A 18 9.18 7.80 5.75
C GLN A 18 9.82 7.39 4.42
N ASP A 19 11.13 7.16 4.43
CA ASP A 19 11.76 6.25 3.48
C ASP A 19 11.25 4.86 3.81
N GLY A 20 9.98 4.63 3.46
CA GLY A 20 9.22 3.45 3.79
C GLY A 20 9.87 2.24 3.15
N GLU A 21 10.03 1.18 3.95
CA GLU A 21 10.29 -0.17 3.46
C GLU A 21 9.41 -0.39 2.24
N ARG A 22 10.06 -0.50 1.07
CA ARG A 22 9.37 -0.78 -0.18
C ARG A 22 8.75 -2.17 -0.03
N ALA A 23 7.45 -2.19 0.23
CA ALA A 23 6.67 -3.39 0.03
C ALA A 23 6.98 -3.86 -1.41
N LEU A 24 7.53 -5.07 -1.54
CA LEU A 24 7.95 -5.64 -2.82
C LEU A 24 6.70 -5.92 -3.65
N ALA A 25 6.12 -4.89 -4.25
CA ALA A 25 5.16 -5.08 -5.33
C ALA A 25 5.88 -5.81 -6.45
N VAL A 26 5.27 -6.87 -6.99
CA VAL A 26 5.90 -7.66 -8.05
C VAL A 26 5.68 -6.98 -9.41
N SER A 27 4.74 -6.03 -9.50
CA SER A 27 4.52 -5.25 -10.72
C SER A 27 4.46 -3.73 -10.50
N GLY A 28 4.85 -3.01 -11.55
CA GLY A 28 4.99 -1.54 -11.54
C GLY A 28 6.43 -1.10 -11.30
N THR A 29 6.62 0.21 -11.27
CA THR A 29 7.91 0.84 -10.97
C THR A 29 7.68 2.26 -10.46
N VAL A 30 8.70 2.80 -9.80
CA VAL A 30 8.77 4.21 -9.44
C VAL A 30 9.55 4.93 -10.52
N PHE A 31 9.01 6.03 -11.01
CA PHE A 31 9.68 6.91 -11.96
C PHE A 31 9.85 8.29 -11.34
N ASP A 32 11.07 8.82 -11.39
CA ASP A 32 11.38 10.18 -10.95
C ASP A 32 11.69 11.04 -12.18
N TRP A 33 11.09 12.23 -12.24
CA TRP A 33 11.19 13.11 -13.40
C TRP A 33 11.27 14.59 -12.98
N PRO A 34 12.16 15.41 -13.57
CA PRO A 34 13.10 15.07 -14.64
C PRO A 34 14.22 14.09 -14.22
N THR A 35 14.64 13.19 -15.11
CA THR A 35 15.72 12.21 -14.84
C THR A 35 17.13 12.80 -14.89
N LEU A 36 17.29 14.12 -14.97
CA LEU A 36 18.60 14.75 -15.05
C LEU A 36 19.36 14.50 -13.74
N SER A 37 20.12 13.42 -13.67
CA SER A 37 21.02 13.15 -12.57
C SER A 37 22.06 14.27 -12.54
N ASN A 38 21.99 15.10 -11.49
CA ASN A 38 23.08 16.02 -11.23
C ASN A 38 24.34 15.17 -11.03
N ARG A 39 25.37 15.40 -11.86
CA ARG A 39 26.63 14.64 -11.90
C ARG A 39 27.38 14.57 -10.56
N ALA A 40 26.91 15.31 -9.54
CA ALA A 40 27.55 15.52 -8.24
C ALA A 40 26.79 14.92 -7.04
N GLY A 41 25.67 14.23 -7.22
CA GLY A 41 24.96 13.61 -6.10
C GLY A 41 23.53 13.23 -6.47
N ASN A 42 23.02 12.21 -5.80
CA ASN A 42 21.72 11.58 -6.02
C ASN A 42 20.50 12.49 -5.69
N LEU A 43 20.63 13.80 -5.88
CA LEU A 43 19.60 14.79 -5.63
C LEU A 43 18.59 14.80 -6.79
N PRO A 44 17.28 14.90 -6.50
CA PRO A 44 16.27 15.03 -7.52
C PRO A 44 16.51 16.30 -8.34
N ALA A 45 16.34 16.21 -9.66
CA ALA A 45 16.27 17.37 -10.53
C ALA A 45 14.87 17.98 -10.48
N TYR A 46 14.77 19.26 -10.79
CA TYR A 46 13.52 20.00 -10.82
C TYR A 46 13.34 20.63 -12.19
N SER A 47 12.10 20.69 -12.67
CA SER A 47 11.74 21.40 -13.89
C SER A 47 12.19 22.85 -13.78
N ARG A 48 12.82 23.36 -14.83
CA ARG A 48 13.19 24.77 -14.96
C ARG A 48 11.98 25.66 -15.22
N GLN A 49 10.86 25.09 -15.67
CA GLN A 49 9.63 25.83 -15.98
C GLN A 49 8.80 26.07 -14.72
N SER A 50 8.52 25.01 -13.94
CA SER A 50 7.67 25.10 -12.74
C SER A 50 8.45 25.07 -11.41
N GLY A 51 9.71 24.62 -11.41
CA GLY A 51 10.46 24.35 -10.18
C GLY A 51 10.02 23.08 -9.46
N LEU A 52 9.20 22.23 -10.08
CA LEU A 52 8.69 20.99 -9.48
C LEU A 52 9.47 19.75 -9.94
N HIS A 53 9.39 18.71 -9.14
CA HIS A 53 9.80 17.34 -9.41
C HIS A 53 8.57 16.44 -9.29
N VAL A 54 8.50 15.40 -10.12
CA VAL A 54 7.40 14.44 -10.15
C VAL A 54 7.94 13.05 -9.91
N SER A 55 7.41 12.37 -8.89
CA SER A 55 7.61 10.94 -8.66
C SER A 55 6.30 10.19 -8.94
N VAL A 56 6.31 9.26 -9.89
CA VAL A 56 5.18 8.42 -10.25
C VAL A 56 5.44 7.01 -9.75
N ASP A 57 4.78 6.64 -8.67
CA ASP A 57 4.79 5.29 -8.11
C ASP A 57 3.57 4.52 -8.59
N SER A 58 3.85 3.51 -9.40
CA SER A 58 2.86 2.62 -9.98
C SER A 58 2.95 1.19 -9.43
N THR A 59 3.74 1.02 -8.36
CA THR A 59 3.94 -0.27 -7.70
C THR A 59 2.67 -0.70 -7.00
N TRP A 60 2.10 -1.82 -7.45
CA TRP A 60 0.89 -2.39 -6.86
C TRP A 60 0.69 -3.85 -7.27
N VAL A 61 -0.09 -4.60 -6.50
CA VAL A 61 -0.37 -6.02 -6.74
C VAL A 61 -1.62 -6.24 -7.57
N GLY A 62 -1.62 -7.29 -8.39
CA GLY A 62 -2.74 -7.62 -9.26
C GLY A 62 -2.75 -6.85 -10.58
N ASP A 63 -3.53 -7.39 -11.52
CA ASP A 63 -3.56 -6.99 -12.93
C ASP A 63 -5.00 -6.79 -13.47
N ARG A 64 -5.97 -6.55 -12.57
CA ARG A 64 -7.39 -6.35 -12.92
C ARG A 64 -7.94 -5.13 -12.18
N GLY A 65 -9.17 -4.72 -12.50
CA GLY A 65 -9.84 -3.63 -11.79
C GLY A 65 -9.13 -2.28 -11.92
N TYR A 66 -9.14 -1.49 -10.86
CA TYR A 66 -8.47 -0.18 -10.80
C TYR A 66 -7.11 -0.31 -10.11
N ARG A 67 -6.06 0.17 -10.77
CA ARG A 67 -4.72 0.26 -10.19
C ARG A 67 -4.48 1.66 -9.63
N PRO A 68 -4.07 1.78 -8.36
CA PRO A 68 -3.66 3.07 -7.81
C PRO A 68 -2.29 3.46 -8.37
N VAL A 69 -2.22 4.65 -8.96
CA VAL A 69 -0.97 5.30 -9.35
C VAL A 69 -0.79 6.51 -8.44
N ARG A 70 0.23 6.46 -7.58
CA ARG A 70 0.56 7.52 -6.64
C ARG A 70 1.52 8.49 -7.32
N ILE A 71 1.12 9.75 -7.43
CA ILE A 71 1.94 10.81 -8.02
C ILE A 71 2.26 11.82 -6.95
N THR A 72 3.55 12.00 -6.69
CA THR A 72 4.07 12.97 -5.72
C THR A 72 4.74 14.11 -6.46
N PHE A 73 4.26 15.32 -6.22
CA PHE A 73 4.88 16.56 -6.69
C PHE A 73 5.70 17.14 -5.55
N SER A 74 6.97 17.47 -5.80
CA SER A 74 7.83 18.10 -4.80
C SER A 74 8.54 19.33 -5.34
N ALA A 75 8.79 20.30 -4.46
CA ALA A 75 9.52 21.52 -4.73
C ALA A 75 10.78 21.58 -3.85
N PRO A 76 11.87 22.23 -4.29
CA PRO A 76 13.11 22.28 -3.52
C PRO A 76 12.97 23.12 -2.24
N LYS A 77 11.97 23.99 -2.19
CA LYS A 77 11.62 24.84 -1.04
C LYS A 77 10.09 24.90 -0.92
N PRO A 78 9.56 25.19 0.27
CA PRO A 78 8.15 25.51 0.42
C PRO A 78 7.67 26.54 -0.60
N VAL A 79 6.55 26.27 -1.28
CA VAL A 79 6.02 27.17 -2.29
C VAL A 79 5.47 28.46 -1.67
N THR A 80 5.66 29.58 -2.35
CA THR A 80 5.28 30.91 -1.83
C THR A 80 3.80 31.24 -1.99
N GLY A 81 3.07 30.44 -2.76
CA GLY A 81 1.62 30.53 -2.97
C GLY A 81 1.09 29.17 -3.39
N ASP A 82 -0.24 29.01 -3.42
CA ASP A 82 -0.88 27.78 -3.86
C ASP A 82 -0.57 27.55 -5.35
N VAL A 83 -0.20 26.31 -5.69
CA VAL A 83 0.11 25.90 -7.06
C VAL A 83 -0.92 24.87 -7.50
N GLN A 84 -1.64 25.18 -8.59
CA GLN A 84 -2.63 24.29 -9.17
C GLN A 84 -1.95 23.34 -10.16
N ILE A 85 -2.18 22.04 -9.98
CA ILE A 85 -1.52 21.00 -10.78
C ILE A 85 -2.59 20.11 -11.41
N THR A 86 -2.59 19.98 -12.72
CA THR A 86 -3.41 18.97 -13.42
C THR A 86 -2.48 17.89 -13.94
N VAL A 87 -2.78 16.62 -13.66
CA VAL A 87 -2.03 15.48 -14.20
C VAL A 87 -2.92 14.63 -15.09
N ARG A 88 -2.45 14.32 -16.28
CA ARG A 88 -3.04 13.30 -17.16
C ARG A 88 -2.14 12.11 -17.23
N PHE A 89 -2.60 10.98 -16.69
CA PHE A 89 -1.91 9.71 -16.77
C PHE A 89 -2.52 8.85 -17.88
N ARG A 90 -1.66 8.33 -18.74
CA ARG A 90 -2.03 7.42 -19.83
C ARG A 90 -1.40 6.07 -19.60
N ALA A 91 -2.19 5.00 -19.71
CA ALA A 91 -1.68 3.63 -19.68
C ALA A 91 -2.31 2.78 -20.77
N GLY A 92 -1.54 1.87 -21.35
CA GLY A 92 -2.06 0.98 -22.39
C GLY A 92 -1.00 0.13 -23.06
N HIS A 93 -1.31 -0.33 -24.27
CA HIS A 93 -0.39 -1.13 -25.07
C HIS A 93 0.67 -0.24 -25.74
N TRP A 94 1.97 -0.53 -25.55
CA TRP A 94 3.05 0.34 -26.03
C TRP A 94 3.05 0.59 -27.56
N ARG A 95 2.62 -0.41 -28.36
CA ARG A 95 2.49 -0.27 -29.83
C ARG A 95 1.24 0.48 -30.30
N SER A 96 0.26 0.74 -29.43
CA SER A 96 -1.08 1.14 -29.86
C SER A 96 -1.61 2.27 -29.00
N GLN A 97 -1.48 3.51 -29.48
CA GLN A 97 -2.07 4.67 -28.81
C GLN A 97 -3.60 4.57 -28.69
N THR A 98 -4.27 3.89 -29.63
CA THR A 98 -5.72 3.68 -29.65
C THR A 98 -6.21 2.68 -28.59
N ARG A 99 -5.30 1.91 -27.97
CA ARG A 99 -5.62 0.97 -26.88
C ARG A 99 -5.00 1.46 -25.59
N SER A 100 -5.35 2.69 -25.23
CA SER A 100 -4.92 3.31 -23.99
C SER A 100 -6.10 3.92 -23.25
N ILE A 101 -5.96 3.99 -21.94
CA ILE A 101 -6.84 4.77 -21.07
C ILE A 101 -6.11 6.04 -20.67
N LEU A 102 -6.87 7.13 -20.51
CA LEU A 102 -6.38 8.40 -20.01
C LEU A 102 -7.22 8.76 -18.79
N VAL A 103 -6.55 9.05 -17.68
CA VAL A 103 -7.17 9.51 -16.44
C VAL A 103 -6.57 10.85 -16.10
N GLU A 104 -7.43 11.82 -15.78
CA GLU A 104 -7.05 13.17 -15.41
C GLU A 104 -7.48 13.44 -13.97
N GLN A 105 -6.62 14.10 -13.21
CA GLN A 105 -6.94 14.55 -11.87
C GLN A 105 -6.19 15.83 -11.55
N ASP A 106 -6.88 16.71 -10.82
CA ASP A 106 -6.28 17.91 -10.27
C ASP A 106 -5.69 17.62 -8.88
N ALA A 107 -4.62 18.32 -8.57
CA ALA A 107 -3.92 18.33 -7.29
C ALA A 107 -3.50 19.76 -6.97
N GLU A 108 -3.24 20.01 -5.71
CA GLU A 108 -2.83 21.34 -5.23
C GLU A 108 -1.63 21.19 -4.30
N LEU A 109 -0.62 22.02 -4.55
CA LEU A 109 0.51 22.17 -3.65
C LEU A 109 0.32 23.49 -2.89
N LEU A 110 -0.16 23.38 -1.65
CA LEU A 110 -0.55 24.51 -0.82
C LEU A 110 0.65 25.38 -0.41
N GLN A 111 0.42 26.67 -0.26
CA GLN A 111 1.39 27.64 0.24
C GLN A 111 2.08 27.14 1.53
N GLY A 112 3.41 27.24 1.57
CA GLY A 112 4.21 26.82 2.71
C GLY A 112 4.49 25.31 2.79
N THR A 113 3.97 24.50 1.85
CA THR A 113 4.32 23.09 1.70
C THR A 113 5.34 22.89 0.59
N SER A 114 6.09 21.79 0.63
CA SER A 114 7.07 21.42 -0.40
C SER A 114 6.74 20.12 -1.12
N SER A 115 5.66 19.44 -0.74
CA SER A 115 5.23 18.19 -1.36
C SER A 115 3.71 18.01 -1.30
N ALA A 116 3.15 17.43 -2.35
CA ALA A 116 1.75 17.00 -2.42
C ALA A 116 1.68 15.66 -3.15
N THR A 117 0.85 14.74 -2.64
CA THR A 117 0.64 13.42 -3.26
C THR A 117 -0.82 13.25 -3.64
N VAL A 118 -1.06 12.77 -4.86
CA VAL A 118 -2.38 12.39 -5.36
C VAL A 118 -2.36 10.93 -5.80
N THR A 119 -3.48 10.23 -5.60
CA THR A 119 -3.64 8.85 -6.04
C THR A 119 -4.69 8.78 -7.14
N LEU A 120 -4.25 8.45 -8.35
CA LEU A 120 -5.10 8.18 -9.50
C LEU A 120 -5.57 6.73 -9.46
N LEU A 121 -6.88 6.49 -9.50
CA LEU A 121 -7.43 5.15 -9.71
C LEU A 121 -7.60 4.91 -11.20
N VAL A 122 -6.66 4.18 -11.80
CA VAL A 122 -6.61 3.99 -13.26
C VAL A 122 -7.18 2.62 -13.62
N PRO A 123 -8.25 2.53 -14.42
CA PRO A 123 -8.82 1.24 -14.81
C PRO A 123 -7.85 0.45 -15.69
N GLN A 124 -7.69 -0.83 -15.40
CA GLN A 124 -6.99 -1.76 -16.27
C GLN A 124 -7.97 -2.42 -17.24
N TYR A 125 -8.34 -1.69 -18.29
CA TYR A 125 -9.16 -2.22 -19.39
C TYR A 125 -8.36 -3.08 -20.39
N VAL A 126 -7.04 -2.87 -20.45
CA VAL A 126 -6.10 -3.64 -21.27
C VAL A 126 -4.81 -3.85 -20.48
N ASP A 127 -3.98 -4.81 -20.91
CA ASP A 127 -2.64 -4.98 -20.34
C ASP A 127 -1.81 -3.71 -20.53
N TRP A 128 -1.33 -3.17 -19.42
CA TRP A 128 -0.41 -2.04 -19.43
C TRP A 128 0.98 -2.55 -19.80
N GLN A 129 1.39 -2.24 -21.03
CA GLN A 129 2.74 -2.48 -21.50
C GLN A 129 3.54 -1.19 -21.63
N GLY A 130 2.85 -0.05 -21.54
CA GLY A 130 3.47 1.26 -21.43
C GLY A 130 2.58 2.24 -20.70
N CYS A 131 3.20 3.23 -20.08
CA CYS A 131 2.51 4.37 -19.49
C CYS A 131 3.19 5.68 -19.88
N GLY A 132 2.53 6.79 -19.63
CA GLY A 132 3.09 8.12 -19.78
C GLY A 132 2.21 9.13 -19.06
N TRP A 133 2.71 10.34 -18.90
CA TRP A 133 1.93 11.39 -18.26
C TRP A 133 2.28 12.76 -18.80
N GLU A 134 1.33 13.66 -18.61
CA GLU A 134 1.44 15.08 -18.92
C GLU A 134 1.03 15.87 -17.69
N VAL A 135 1.74 16.96 -17.41
CA VAL A 135 1.51 17.81 -16.23
C VAL A 135 1.28 19.25 -16.68
N TRP A 136 0.28 19.89 -16.11
CA TRP A 136 0.02 21.32 -16.21
C TRP A 136 0.18 21.94 -14.83
N VAL A 137 0.86 23.08 -14.77
CA VAL A 137 1.07 23.87 -13.57
C VAL A 137 0.50 25.27 -13.82
N ASP A 138 -0.48 25.67 -13.01
CA ASP A 138 -1.24 26.92 -13.14
C ASP A 138 -1.80 27.12 -14.56
N GLY A 139 -2.36 26.04 -15.12
CA GLY A 139 -2.94 26.01 -16.47
C GLY A 139 -1.92 25.98 -17.62
N LYS A 140 -0.61 26.01 -17.33
CA LYS A 140 0.45 25.93 -18.34
C LYS A 140 1.06 24.55 -18.36
N LYS A 141 1.19 23.99 -19.56
CA LYS A 141 1.77 22.68 -19.77
C LYS A 141 3.29 22.72 -19.47
N ASP A 142 3.79 21.82 -18.62
CA ASP A 142 5.22 21.74 -18.28
C ASP A 142 5.92 20.60 -19.04
N GLU A 143 6.58 20.96 -20.15
CA GLU A 143 7.26 20.02 -21.06
C GLU A 143 8.43 19.26 -20.40
N GLU A 144 9.00 19.80 -19.32
CA GLU A 144 10.08 19.12 -18.60
C GLU A 144 9.55 18.05 -17.63
N LEU A 145 8.27 18.08 -17.29
CA LEU A 145 7.61 17.10 -16.41
C LEU A 145 6.89 15.96 -17.16
N MET A 146 6.95 15.94 -18.49
CA MET A 146 6.25 14.94 -19.29
C MET A 146 7.06 13.71 -19.56
N LEU A 147 6.35 12.58 -19.69
CA LEU A 147 6.89 11.36 -20.22
C LEU A 147 5.96 10.77 -21.28
N SER A 148 6.43 10.74 -22.52
CA SER A 148 5.67 10.24 -23.67
C SER A 148 5.92 8.74 -23.92
N GLY A 149 5.33 7.89 -23.06
CA GLY A 149 5.31 6.45 -23.30
C GLY A 149 6.62 5.74 -22.94
N ILE A 150 6.72 5.31 -21.69
CA ILE A 150 7.78 4.42 -21.20
C ILE A 150 7.26 2.98 -21.18
N GLY A 151 8.14 2.03 -21.49
CA GLY A 151 7.85 0.61 -21.29
C GLY A 151 7.52 0.39 -19.82
N PHE A 152 6.34 -0.16 -19.58
CA PHE A 152 5.89 -0.53 -18.25
C PHE A 152 6.23 -2.00 -18.08
N GLY A 153 6.84 -2.39 -16.95
CA GLY A 153 7.07 -3.80 -16.65
C GLY A 153 5.77 -4.55 -16.84
N GLN A 154 5.79 -5.65 -17.61
CA GLN A 154 4.57 -6.40 -17.88
C GLN A 154 3.90 -6.73 -16.55
N SER A 155 2.63 -6.35 -16.44
CA SER A 155 1.80 -6.82 -15.34
C SER A 155 1.74 -8.35 -15.49
N ASN A 156 2.06 -9.10 -14.43
CA ASN A 156 1.97 -10.57 -14.41
C ASN A 156 3.08 -11.40 -15.12
N VAL A 157 4.34 -10.95 -15.16
CA VAL A 157 5.46 -11.80 -15.65
C VAL A 157 5.62 -13.10 -14.85
N GLY A 158 5.13 -13.13 -13.59
CA GLY A 158 5.25 -14.29 -12.71
C GLY A 158 4.23 -15.42 -12.93
N GLY A 159 3.18 -15.18 -13.71
CA GLY A 159 2.05 -16.11 -13.85
C GLY A 159 1.28 -16.29 -12.55
N HIS A 160 1.13 -15.22 -11.77
CA HIS A 160 0.32 -15.22 -10.56
C HIS A 160 -1.16 -15.28 -10.97
N GLN A 161 -1.91 -16.13 -10.28
CA GLN A 161 -3.34 -16.30 -10.53
C GLN A 161 -4.21 -15.43 -9.64
N TYR A 162 -3.65 -15.01 -8.49
CA TYR A 162 -4.37 -14.22 -7.50
C TYR A 162 -3.51 -13.10 -6.95
N SER A 163 -4.15 -11.96 -6.66
CA SER A 163 -3.60 -10.84 -5.92
C SER A 163 -4.20 -10.74 -4.52
N ALA A 164 -3.34 -10.48 -3.54
CA ALA A 164 -3.68 -10.42 -2.13
C ALA A 164 -3.14 -9.15 -1.48
N LEU A 165 -3.95 -8.55 -0.61
CA LEU A 165 -3.48 -7.53 0.32
C LEU A 165 -3.52 -8.10 1.75
N ALA A 166 -2.38 -8.12 2.41
CA ALA A 166 -2.25 -8.55 3.80
C ALA A 166 -2.21 -7.33 4.74
N LEU A 167 -3.08 -7.32 5.75
CA LEU A 167 -3.09 -6.28 6.78
C LEU A 167 -1.87 -6.40 7.73
N PRO A 168 -1.52 -5.34 8.50
CA PRO A 168 -0.21 -5.20 9.14
C PRO A 168 0.21 -6.36 10.04
N THR A 169 -0.68 -6.88 10.88
CA THR A 169 -0.33 -7.97 11.81
C THR A 169 -0.01 -9.26 11.07
N TRP A 170 -0.61 -9.48 9.89
CA TRP A 170 -0.24 -10.59 9.01
C TRP A 170 1.14 -10.40 8.36
N ALA A 171 1.53 -9.16 8.09
CA ALA A 171 2.81 -8.83 7.48
C ALA A 171 4.01 -9.01 8.43
N ILE A 172 3.79 -8.93 9.75
CA ILE A 172 4.84 -9.03 10.76
C ILE A 172 5.25 -10.50 10.93
N GLY A 173 6.33 -10.91 10.25
CA GLY A 173 7.04 -12.17 10.50
C GLY A 173 6.81 -13.31 9.51
N ALA A 174 6.01 -13.10 8.46
CA ALA A 174 5.81 -14.10 7.40
C ALA A 174 6.03 -13.46 6.02
N GLN A 175 6.64 -14.22 5.11
CA GLN A 175 6.50 -13.96 3.68
C GLN A 175 5.03 -14.30 3.30
N PRO A 176 4.16 -13.29 3.12
CA PRO A 176 2.71 -13.51 3.02
C PRO A 176 2.36 -14.34 1.79
N ASP A 177 3.12 -14.15 0.70
CA ASP A 177 3.09 -14.95 -0.52
C ASP A 177 3.34 -16.44 -0.23
N GLN A 178 4.40 -16.81 0.51
CA GLN A 178 4.67 -18.22 0.82
C GLN A 178 3.58 -18.86 1.67
N SER A 179 3.05 -18.12 2.64
CA SER A 179 1.96 -18.64 3.50
C SER A 179 0.70 -18.88 2.66
N LEU A 180 0.32 -17.91 1.83
CA LEU A 180 -0.88 -18.00 0.99
C LEU A 180 -0.74 -19.05 -0.11
N GLN A 181 0.42 -19.15 -0.74
CA GLN A 181 0.71 -20.18 -1.75
C GLN A 181 0.58 -21.60 -1.19
N ARG A 182 0.93 -21.82 0.09
CA ARG A 182 0.69 -23.13 0.75
C ARG A 182 -0.79 -23.46 0.90
N PHE A 183 -1.67 -22.45 1.01
CA PHE A 183 -3.11 -22.66 1.15
C PHE A 183 -3.81 -22.88 -0.19
N SER A 184 -3.50 -22.07 -1.20
CA SER A 184 -4.14 -22.17 -2.53
C SER A 184 -3.55 -23.33 -3.35
N GLY A 185 -2.24 -23.56 -3.25
CA GLY A 185 -1.47 -24.38 -4.19
C GLY A 185 -1.09 -23.64 -5.48
N ASP A 186 -1.57 -22.40 -5.64
CA ASP A 186 -1.34 -21.55 -6.81
C ASP A 186 -0.42 -20.39 -6.45
N LYS A 187 0.26 -19.81 -7.45
CA LYS A 187 1.10 -18.62 -7.25
C LYS A 187 0.23 -17.40 -6.91
N ILE A 188 0.46 -16.82 -5.73
CA ILE A 188 -0.21 -15.62 -5.23
C ILE A 188 0.81 -14.47 -5.20
N GLU A 189 0.40 -13.30 -5.66
CA GLU A 189 1.10 -12.03 -5.44
C GLU A 189 0.49 -11.37 -4.19
N ALA A 190 1.30 -11.06 -3.18
CA ALA A 190 0.81 -10.50 -1.93
C ALA A 190 1.54 -9.20 -1.57
N LEU A 191 0.78 -8.15 -1.25
CA LEU A 191 1.30 -6.91 -0.69
C LEU A 191 1.02 -6.86 0.80
N ALA A 192 2.06 -6.68 1.61
CA ALA A 192 1.90 -6.25 2.99
C ALA A 192 1.58 -4.76 3.01
N ALA A 193 0.42 -4.39 3.55
CA ALA A 193 0.04 -3.00 3.71
C ALA A 193 0.17 -2.54 5.15
N VAL A 194 0.69 -1.33 5.33
CA VAL A 194 0.52 -0.54 6.55
C VAL A 194 -0.79 0.25 6.44
N ASP A 195 -1.43 0.62 7.56
CA ASP A 195 -2.71 1.35 7.59
C ASP A 195 -2.77 2.52 6.58
N ALA A 196 -1.71 3.34 6.52
CA ALA A 196 -1.59 4.49 5.62
C ALA A 196 -1.56 4.12 4.11
N GLN A 197 -1.22 2.88 3.78
CA GLN A 197 -1.11 2.36 2.42
C GLN A 197 -2.39 1.68 1.92
N LEU A 198 -3.38 1.44 2.79
CA LEU A 198 -4.67 0.89 2.36
C LEU A 198 -5.40 1.82 1.38
N PRO A 199 -6.14 1.29 0.39
CA PRO A 199 -6.90 2.14 -0.51
C PRO A 199 -7.95 2.99 0.24
N ALA A 200 -7.98 4.30 -0.05
CA ALA A 200 -8.96 5.22 0.52
C ALA A 200 -10.36 5.11 -0.11
N SER A 201 -10.54 4.22 -1.10
CA SER A 201 -11.80 3.96 -1.78
C SER A 201 -11.93 2.47 -2.08
N TRP A 202 -13.15 1.92 -2.00
CA TRP A 202 -13.42 0.52 -2.36
C TRP A 202 -12.94 0.17 -3.78
N LEU A 203 -12.92 1.14 -4.70
CA LEU A 203 -12.41 0.95 -6.05
C LEU A 203 -10.92 0.58 -6.06
N GLY A 204 -10.11 1.10 -5.14
CA GLY A 204 -8.69 0.73 -5.08
C GLY A 204 -8.44 -0.70 -4.56
N TYR A 205 -9.46 -1.37 -4.02
CA TYR A 205 -9.43 -2.80 -3.71
C TYR A 205 -9.88 -3.66 -4.90
N SER A 206 -10.46 -3.09 -5.95
CA SER A 206 -11.05 -3.85 -7.07
C SER A 206 -10.03 -4.64 -7.90
N ASN A 207 -8.74 -4.39 -7.70
CA ASN A 207 -7.66 -5.16 -8.31
C ASN A 207 -7.17 -6.34 -7.47
N LEU A 208 -7.74 -6.51 -6.29
CA LEU A 208 -7.44 -7.59 -5.36
C LEU A 208 -8.45 -8.71 -5.55
N ASP A 209 -7.96 -9.94 -5.64
CA ASP A 209 -8.82 -11.11 -5.52
C ASP A 209 -9.21 -11.36 -4.05
N LEU A 210 -8.30 -11.04 -3.12
CA LEU A 210 -8.50 -11.26 -1.70
C LEU A 210 -7.81 -10.23 -0.79
N VAL A 211 -8.39 -10.00 0.38
CA VAL A 211 -7.77 -9.28 1.51
C VAL A 211 -7.62 -10.25 2.67
N VAL A 212 -6.46 -10.27 3.31
CA VAL A 212 -6.15 -11.14 4.45
C VAL A 212 -5.97 -10.31 5.71
N ALA A 213 -6.64 -10.72 6.78
CA ALA A 213 -6.61 -10.05 8.07
C ALA A 213 -6.61 -11.04 9.23
N PHE A 214 -6.15 -10.58 10.39
CA PHE A 214 -6.54 -11.11 11.69
C PHE A 214 -7.68 -10.28 12.31
N PRO A 215 -8.41 -10.80 13.31
CA PRO A 215 -9.43 -10.05 14.03
C PRO A 215 -8.89 -8.72 14.60
N GLU A 216 -7.65 -8.72 15.09
CA GLU A 216 -6.99 -7.55 15.65
C GLU A 216 -6.68 -6.48 14.59
N ASP A 217 -6.39 -6.89 13.35
CA ASP A 217 -6.19 -5.95 12.24
C ASP A 217 -7.48 -5.20 11.92
N LEU A 218 -8.62 -5.91 11.90
CA LEU A 218 -9.91 -5.30 11.64
C LEU A 218 -10.30 -4.32 12.75
N GLU A 219 -10.05 -4.69 14.01
CA GLU A 219 -10.26 -3.80 15.16
C GLU A 219 -9.39 -2.54 15.09
N GLN A 220 -8.10 -2.70 14.79
CA GLN A 220 -7.19 -1.56 14.65
C GLN A 220 -7.60 -0.67 13.48
N LEU A 221 -7.97 -1.26 12.34
CA LEU A 221 -8.38 -0.52 11.15
C LEU A 221 -9.66 0.28 11.40
N GLU A 222 -10.67 -0.32 12.04
CA GLU A 222 -11.90 0.36 12.44
C GLU A 222 -11.62 1.55 13.37
N LYS A 223 -10.72 1.36 14.34
CA LYS A 223 -10.38 2.40 15.33
C LYS A 223 -9.52 3.52 14.75
N ASN A 224 -8.49 3.17 13.99
CA ASN A 224 -7.47 4.11 13.53
C ASN A 224 -7.87 4.80 12.22
N SER A 225 -8.71 4.17 11.40
CA SER A 225 -9.10 4.66 10.07
C SER A 225 -10.49 4.16 9.68
N PRO A 226 -11.55 4.60 10.41
CA PRO A 226 -12.92 4.11 10.21
C PRO A 226 -13.42 4.30 8.77
N GLU A 227 -13.01 5.38 8.09
CA GLU A 227 -13.40 5.59 6.68
C GLU A 227 -12.81 4.50 5.77
N ARG A 228 -11.56 4.07 6.00
CA ARG A 228 -10.92 3.00 5.22
C ARG A 228 -11.53 1.64 5.54
N PHE A 229 -11.86 1.41 6.80
CA PHE A 229 -12.62 0.22 7.21
C PHE A 229 -13.96 0.15 6.47
N GLU A 230 -14.70 1.24 6.39
CA GLU A 230 -15.96 1.32 5.63
C GLU A 230 -15.74 1.00 4.13
N GLN A 231 -14.66 1.49 3.52
CA GLN A 231 -14.32 1.17 2.13
C GLN A 231 -14.02 -0.32 1.91
N LEU A 232 -13.32 -0.95 2.86
CA LEU A 232 -13.09 -2.40 2.84
C LEU A 232 -14.43 -3.14 2.92
N LEU A 233 -15.33 -2.78 3.84
CA LEU A 233 -16.66 -3.37 3.95
C LEU A 233 -17.47 -3.20 2.66
N ARG A 234 -17.41 -2.01 2.05
CA ARG A 234 -18.07 -1.74 0.78
C ARG A 234 -17.52 -2.63 -0.33
N TRP A 235 -16.21 -2.83 -0.40
CA TRP A 235 -15.60 -3.75 -1.35
C TRP A 235 -16.07 -5.21 -1.12
N VAL A 236 -16.09 -5.68 0.13
CA VAL A 236 -16.62 -7.02 0.47
C VAL A 236 -18.08 -7.16 0.03
N ARG A 237 -18.93 -6.17 0.31
CA ARG A 237 -20.35 -6.16 -0.12
C ARG A 237 -20.51 -6.16 -1.64
N THR A 238 -19.53 -5.66 -2.39
CA THR A 238 -19.51 -5.73 -3.86
C THR A 238 -18.98 -7.05 -4.42
N GLY A 239 -18.67 -8.03 -3.56
CA GLY A 239 -18.19 -9.36 -3.93
C GLY A 239 -16.70 -9.61 -3.70
N GLY A 240 -16.01 -8.70 -3.00
CA GLY A 240 -14.63 -8.92 -2.56
C GLY A 240 -14.48 -10.06 -1.55
N ASN A 241 -13.35 -10.77 -1.58
CA ASN A 241 -13.08 -11.88 -0.65
C ASN A 241 -12.23 -11.42 0.53
N LEU A 242 -12.83 -11.31 1.72
CA LEU A 242 -12.09 -11.10 2.97
C LEU A 242 -11.82 -12.43 3.66
N TRP A 243 -10.55 -12.74 3.92
CA TRP A 243 -10.10 -13.92 4.65
C TRP A 243 -9.62 -13.50 6.03
N VAL A 244 -10.27 -14.03 7.07
CA VAL A 244 -9.91 -13.76 8.47
C VAL A 244 -9.31 -15.02 9.08
N PHE A 245 -8.07 -14.91 9.54
CA PHE A 245 -7.34 -16.01 10.18
C PHE A 245 -7.38 -15.89 11.70
N ASN A 246 -7.00 -16.93 12.42
CA ASN A 246 -6.88 -16.91 13.88
C ASN A 246 -8.18 -16.49 14.63
N VAL A 247 -9.34 -16.86 14.12
CA VAL A 247 -10.65 -16.57 14.75
C VAL A 247 -10.95 -17.45 15.99
N GLY A 248 -9.91 -18.01 16.62
CA GLY A 248 -9.99 -18.92 17.75
C GLY A 248 -10.42 -20.35 17.38
N ARG A 249 -10.29 -21.26 18.35
CA ARG A 249 -10.81 -22.64 18.23
C ARG A 249 -12.32 -22.61 18.06
N GLU A 250 -12.82 -23.46 17.17
CA GLU A 250 -14.26 -23.55 16.86
C GLU A 250 -14.90 -22.18 16.56
N TYR A 251 -14.13 -21.26 15.97
CA TYR A 251 -14.60 -19.93 15.60
C TYR A 251 -15.02 -19.05 16.79
N GLY A 252 -14.38 -19.22 17.97
CA GLY A 252 -14.75 -18.50 19.19
C GLY A 252 -14.74 -16.96 19.10
N GLN A 253 -13.97 -16.36 18.17
CA GLN A 253 -13.96 -14.91 17.94
C GLN A 253 -14.90 -14.47 16.81
N LEU A 254 -15.56 -15.38 16.11
CA LEU A 254 -16.34 -15.07 14.91
C LEU A 254 -17.51 -14.13 15.20
N ALA A 255 -18.15 -14.25 16.36
CA ALA A 255 -19.21 -13.32 16.76
C ALA A 255 -18.71 -11.87 16.83
N GLN A 256 -17.49 -11.65 17.34
CA GLN A 256 -16.85 -10.34 17.41
C GLN A 256 -16.50 -9.82 16.01
N VAL A 257 -16.04 -10.70 15.12
CA VAL A 257 -15.77 -10.34 13.72
C VAL A 257 -17.08 -9.98 13.01
N ASN A 258 -18.16 -10.75 13.20
CA ASN A 258 -19.47 -10.47 12.60
C ASN A 258 -20.03 -9.11 13.02
N ASP A 259 -19.97 -8.81 14.32
CA ASP A 259 -20.40 -7.53 14.86
C ASP A 259 -19.69 -6.36 14.16
N ARG A 260 -18.36 -6.42 14.05
CA ARG A 260 -17.55 -5.40 13.35
C ARG A 260 -17.84 -5.28 11.86
N LEU A 261 -18.08 -6.40 11.18
CA LEU A 261 -18.42 -6.38 9.76
C LEU A 261 -19.88 -5.98 9.50
N GLY A 262 -20.70 -5.80 10.56
CA GLY A 262 -22.13 -5.55 10.45
C GLY A 262 -22.88 -6.73 9.84
N LEU A 263 -22.44 -7.96 10.13
CA LEU A 263 -23.07 -9.23 9.70
C LEU A 263 -23.96 -9.80 10.82
N THR A 264 -24.71 -8.95 11.51
CA THR A 264 -25.65 -9.40 12.54
C THR A 264 -26.89 -9.99 11.87
N ASN A 265 -27.32 -11.16 12.33
CA ASN A 265 -28.61 -11.72 11.93
C ASN A 265 -29.70 -10.90 12.62
N GLU A 266 -30.35 -10.01 11.87
CA GLU A 266 -31.47 -9.19 12.39
C GLU A 266 -32.67 -10.05 12.83
N ASP A 267 -32.77 -11.29 12.33
CA ASP A 267 -33.96 -12.13 12.51
C ASP A 267 -34.01 -12.91 13.83
N GLY A 268 -33.00 -12.80 14.71
CA GLY A 268 -33.07 -13.35 16.07
C GLY A 268 -33.34 -14.86 16.17
N GLU A 269 -33.25 -15.62 15.08
CA GLU A 269 -33.40 -17.06 15.11
C GLU A 269 -32.22 -17.67 15.88
N ASP A 270 -32.55 -18.46 16.90
CA ASP A 270 -31.58 -19.18 17.73
C ASP A 270 -30.64 -20.02 16.84
N GLN A 271 -29.41 -19.55 16.66
CA GLN A 271 -28.34 -20.24 15.93
C GLN A 271 -27.87 -21.49 16.71
N ASN A 272 -28.66 -22.56 16.68
CA ASN A 272 -28.39 -23.77 17.45
C ASN A 272 -27.38 -24.72 16.78
N THR A 273 -27.07 -24.56 15.49
CA THR A 273 -26.03 -25.39 14.84
C THR A 273 -24.72 -24.63 14.62
N PRO A 274 -23.56 -25.33 14.68
CA PRO A 274 -22.27 -24.73 14.32
C PRO A 274 -22.22 -24.16 12.89
N GLN A 275 -23.08 -24.64 11.98
CA GLN A 275 -23.18 -24.13 10.61
C GLN A 275 -23.94 -22.79 10.56
N ASP A 276 -24.93 -22.58 11.42
CA ASP A 276 -25.65 -21.32 11.54
C ASP A 276 -24.72 -20.18 12.02
N LYS A 277 -23.68 -20.52 12.78
CA LYS A 277 -22.65 -19.57 13.23
C LYS A 277 -21.78 -19.03 12.08
N LEU A 278 -21.74 -19.72 10.94
CA LEU A 278 -20.95 -19.34 9.77
C LEU A 278 -21.73 -18.49 8.77
N PHE A 279 -22.77 -17.76 9.19
CA PHE A 279 -23.57 -16.92 8.29
C PHE A 279 -22.69 -15.95 7.48
N GLY A 280 -22.74 -16.05 6.16
CA GLY A 280 -21.88 -15.26 5.25
C GLY A 280 -20.43 -15.74 5.11
N TRP A 281 -20.00 -16.73 5.91
CA TRP A 281 -18.65 -17.28 5.90
C TRP A 281 -18.58 -18.62 5.18
N ARG A 282 -17.42 -18.88 4.57
CA ARG A 282 -17.07 -20.21 4.05
C ARG A 282 -15.85 -20.70 4.82
N ALA A 283 -16.03 -21.78 5.57
CA ALA A 283 -14.89 -22.51 6.12
C ALA A 283 -14.09 -23.12 4.97
N LEU A 284 -12.87 -22.64 4.76
CA LEU A 284 -11.98 -23.22 3.75
C LEU A 284 -11.54 -24.61 4.20
N PRO A 285 -11.77 -25.67 3.39
CA PRO A 285 -11.16 -26.95 3.65
C PRO A 285 -9.66 -26.81 3.38
N LEU A 286 -8.86 -26.75 4.45
CA LEU A 286 -7.40 -26.75 4.32
C LEU A 286 -6.98 -28.02 3.59
N ARG A 287 -6.29 -27.88 2.44
CA ARG A 287 -5.84 -29.01 1.64
C ARG A 287 -4.72 -29.75 2.39
N GLY A 288 -5.01 -31.00 2.74
CA GLY A 288 -4.08 -31.99 3.28
C GLY A 288 -4.84 -33.29 3.49
N GLN A 289 -4.19 -34.44 3.30
CA GLN A 289 -4.81 -35.78 3.48
C GLN A 289 -5.27 -36.07 4.93
N HIS A 290 -5.16 -35.11 5.85
CA HIS A 290 -5.70 -35.25 7.19
C HIS A 290 -7.17 -34.82 7.21
N ASN A 291 -8.00 -35.84 7.00
CA ASN A 291 -9.36 -36.03 7.49
C ASN A 291 -10.19 -34.77 7.75
N ARG A 292 -11.24 -34.65 6.93
CA ARG A 292 -12.47 -33.90 7.16
C ARG A 292 -12.80 -33.82 8.66
N GLY A 293 -12.51 -32.67 9.26
CA GLY A 293 -12.76 -32.36 10.68
C GLY A 293 -12.16 -30.99 11.05
N PRO A 294 -12.57 -30.39 12.18
CA PRO A 294 -12.11 -29.08 12.66
C PRO A 294 -10.60 -28.99 12.97
N ASP A 295 -9.86 -30.10 12.85
CA ASP A 295 -8.45 -30.23 13.25
C ASP A 295 -7.43 -29.55 12.31
N ALA A 296 -7.84 -29.12 11.12
CA ALA A 296 -6.91 -28.41 10.24
C ALA A 296 -6.49 -27.04 10.79
N LEU A 297 -7.27 -26.47 11.73
CA LEU A 297 -6.93 -25.26 12.49
C LEU A 297 -5.69 -25.43 13.39
N VAL A 298 -5.32 -26.67 13.77
CA VAL A 298 -4.19 -26.93 14.68
C VAL A 298 -2.83 -26.59 14.04
N ILE A 299 -2.71 -26.65 12.71
CA ILE A 299 -1.47 -26.25 12.01
C ILE A 299 -1.31 -24.71 12.02
N LEU A 300 -2.41 -23.96 12.12
CA LEU A 300 -2.40 -22.50 12.24
C LEU A 300 -2.18 -22.06 13.69
N ASP A 301 -2.83 -22.71 14.66
CA ASP A 301 -2.71 -22.45 16.11
C ASP A 301 -1.32 -22.88 16.65
N GLY A 302 -0.64 -23.77 15.94
CA GLY A 302 0.75 -24.18 16.20
C GLY A 302 1.78 -23.08 15.96
N ARG A 303 1.39 -21.95 15.31
CA ARG A 303 2.10 -20.66 15.47
C ARG A 303 1.76 -20.13 16.86
N LYS A 304 2.21 -20.85 17.90
CA LYS A 304 2.37 -20.31 19.24
C LYS A 304 2.89 -18.90 19.05
N LYS A 305 2.07 -17.93 19.50
CA LYS A 305 2.45 -16.61 19.99
C LYS A 305 3.96 -16.51 19.89
N LEU A 306 4.50 -15.82 18.89
CA LEU A 306 5.90 -15.40 18.91
C LEU A 306 6.03 -14.73 20.27
N GLU A 307 6.50 -15.48 21.26
CA GLU A 307 6.74 -15.02 22.60
C GLU A 307 7.64 -13.83 22.35
N SER A 308 7.12 -12.65 22.68
CA SER A 308 7.75 -11.35 22.52
C SER A 308 9.25 -11.56 22.43
N ILE A 309 9.82 -11.46 21.21
CA ILE A 309 11.27 -11.53 21.06
C ILE A 309 11.77 -10.49 22.06
N PRO A 310 12.46 -10.88 23.14
CA PRO A 310 12.92 -9.91 24.10
C PRO A 310 13.74 -8.92 23.29
N ALA A 311 13.41 -7.63 23.42
CA ALA A 311 14.17 -6.58 22.77
C ALA A 311 15.65 -6.91 22.98
N PRO A 312 16.49 -6.90 21.93
CA PRO A 312 17.89 -7.27 22.07
C PRO A 312 18.43 -6.48 23.26
N ALA A 313 18.99 -7.21 24.23
CA ALA A 313 19.65 -6.58 25.36
C ALA A 313 20.66 -5.61 24.75
N VAL A 314 20.43 -4.32 24.95
CA VAL A 314 21.41 -3.30 24.60
C VAL A 314 22.53 -3.48 25.61
N GLU A 315 23.43 -4.41 25.33
CA GLU A 315 24.72 -4.45 25.99
C GLU A 315 25.44 -3.18 25.56
N SER A 316 25.52 -2.24 26.51
CA SER A 316 26.39 -1.09 26.40
C SER A 316 27.83 -1.60 26.47
N GLU A 317 28.36 -2.08 25.35
CA GLU A 317 29.79 -2.23 25.18
C GLU A 317 30.39 -0.82 25.23
N SER A 318 31.09 -0.54 26.34
CA SER A 318 31.95 0.62 26.46
C SER A 318 33.00 0.55 25.35
N LEU A 319 33.02 1.57 24.50
CA LEU A 319 34.10 1.85 23.55
C LEU A 319 35.37 2.21 24.34
N ASP A 320 36.03 1.20 24.90
CA ASP A 320 37.41 1.33 25.36
C ASP A 320 38.35 0.96 24.21
N SER A 321 39.07 1.99 23.76
CA SER A 321 40.37 1.96 23.06
C SER A 321 40.54 0.93 21.94
N VAL A 322 40.25 1.36 20.70
CA VAL A 322 40.89 0.78 19.50
C VAL A 322 42.32 1.30 19.42
N GLU A 323 43.30 0.47 19.77
CA GLU A 323 44.71 0.70 19.45
C GLU A 323 44.90 0.70 17.92
N TYR A 324 45.40 1.80 17.39
CA TYR A 324 45.87 1.89 16.01
C TYR A 324 47.17 1.09 15.88
N VAL A 325 47.08 -0.07 15.20
CA VAL A 325 48.26 -0.77 14.69
C VAL A 325 48.83 0.07 13.54
N GLN A 326 50.02 0.64 13.75
CA GLN A 326 50.82 1.25 12.70
C GLN A 326 51.25 0.17 11.71
N ASP A 327 50.69 0.22 10.51
CA ASP A 327 51.11 -0.62 9.40
C ASP A 327 52.39 -0.01 8.79
N SER A 328 53.53 -0.66 9.05
CA SER A 328 54.81 -0.36 8.41
C SER A 328 54.98 -1.28 7.22
N HIS A 329 54.85 -0.75 6.00
CA HIS A 329 55.40 -1.40 4.83
C HIS A 329 56.10 -0.37 3.95
N ASP A 330 57.43 -0.41 4.03
CA ASP A 330 58.34 -0.09 2.93
C ASP A 330 57.89 -0.87 1.68
N TRP A 331 57.62 -0.15 0.58
CA TRP A 331 58.07 -0.36 -0.82
C TRP A 331 57.66 0.85 -1.66
#